data_AF-A0A813JTU8-F1
#
_entry.id   AF-A0A813JTU8-F1
#
_cell.length_a   1.000
_cell.length_b   1.000
_cell.length_c   1.000
_cell.angle_alpha   90.00
_cell.angle_beta   90.00
_cell.angle_gamma   90.00
#
_symmetry.space_group_name_H-M   'P 1'
#
loop_
_entity.id
_entity.type
_entity.pdbx_description
1 polymer ?
#
loop_
_entity_poly.entity_id
_entity_poly.type
_entity_poly.pdbx_seq_one_letter_code
_entity_poly.pdbx_strand_id
1 'polypeptide(L)'
;MAAMKQHHGAFKVTGAFQAAARPLYAGVVYRQIRTCPVSVRIVTMADLKPKEERHSLQELAEGPYFILALMLDANSLCRTDATCRLLRQLNRAHIGPWRALGARAFHGMELEREGTFEQPQPEPERGELCKYSGRKLARIDWKGRYHHFRSDVPTFCTPFLGREISSVAHPDEVAYFRCRLCTDVLGAEYEQGVYLEVEVVDNPDNLSMAVVDFEAGGCSSVTF
;
A
#
# COMPACT_ATOMS: atom_id res chain seq x y z
N MET A 1 8.21 18.68 44.13
CA MET A 1 9.19 17.61 43.84
C MET A 1 8.44 16.28 43.87
N ALA A 2 7.96 15.81 42.72
CA ALA A 2 7.22 14.55 42.60
C ALA A 2 8.01 13.60 41.69
N ALA A 3 8.37 12.44 42.20
CA ALA A 3 9.17 11.44 41.51
C ALA A 3 8.27 10.48 40.72
N MET A 4 8.46 10.42 39.41
CA MET A 4 7.73 9.52 38.51
C MET A 4 8.56 8.25 38.28
N LYS A 5 7.99 7.10 38.68
CA LYS A 5 8.58 5.77 38.44
C LYS A 5 8.24 5.31 37.03
N GLN A 6 9.26 5.05 36.21
CA GLN A 6 9.12 4.38 34.92
C GLN A 6 9.00 2.87 35.11
N HIS A 7 7.95 2.27 34.55
CA HIS A 7 7.82 0.83 34.38
C HIS A 7 8.14 0.47 32.92
N HIS A 8 9.13 -0.41 32.71
CA HIS A 8 9.44 -0.97 31.39
C HIS A 8 8.62 -2.24 31.18
N GLY A 9 7.56 -2.15 30.37
CA GLY A 9 6.81 -3.29 29.87
C GLY A 9 7.39 -3.76 28.53
N ALA A 10 7.86 -5.00 28.47
CA ALA A 10 8.32 -5.63 27.23
C ALA A 10 7.12 -5.91 26.30
N PHE A 11 7.05 -5.22 25.16
CA PHE A 11 6.05 -5.49 24.13
C PHE A 11 6.39 -6.76 23.36
N LYS A 12 5.51 -7.76 23.44
CA LYS A 12 5.47 -8.92 22.54
C LYS A 12 4.53 -8.59 21.37
N VAL A 13 5.08 -8.47 20.17
CA VAL A 13 4.28 -8.40 18.94
C VAL A 13 3.87 -9.82 18.56
N THR A 14 2.67 -10.22 18.97
CA THR A 14 1.99 -11.43 18.48
C THR A 14 0.85 -11.00 17.57
N GLY A 15 1.04 -11.13 16.26
CA GLY A 15 0.00 -10.90 15.25
C GLY A 15 0.10 -11.97 14.15
N ALA A 16 -0.83 -12.92 14.19
CA ALA A 16 -0.90 -14.07 13.31
C ALA A 16 -1.24 -13.66 11.87
N PHE A 17 -0.29 -13.82 10.94
CA PHE A 17 -0.58 -13.82 9.51
C PHE A 17 -1.14 -15.18 9.11
N GLN A 18 -2.46 -15.37 9.25
CA GLN A 18 -3.17 -16.40 8.51
C GLN A 18 -3.30 -15.93 7.06
N ALA A 19 -2.26 -16.23 6.26
CA ALA A 19 -2.33 -16.12 4.81
C ALA A 19 -3.35 -17.16 4.31
N ALA A 20 -4.61 -16.75 4.18
CA ALA A 20 -5.60 -17.51 3.43
C ALA A 20 -5.19 -17.47 1.95
N ALA A 21 -4.35 -18.43 1.53
CA ALA A 21 -4.10 -18.73 0.14
C ALA A 21 -5.42 -19.20 -0.48
N ARG A 22 -6.25 -18.25 -0.94
CA ARG A 22 -7.40 -18.59 -1.77
C ARG A 22 -6.86 -19.14 -3.09
N PRO A 23 -7.23 -20.35 -3.52
CA PRO A 23 -6.89 -20.82 -4.85
C PRO A 23 -7.46 -19.82 -5.85
N LEU A 24 -6.60 -19.26 -6.70
CA LEU A 24 -7.05 -18.49 -7.84
C LEU A 24 -7.92 -19.45 -8.66
N TYR A 25 -9.23 -19.20 -8.72
CA TYR A 25 -10.12 -19.88 -9.64
C TYR A 25 -9.62 -19.59 -11.05
N ALA A 26 -8.77 -20.47 -11.56
CA ALA A 26 -8.40 -20.52 -12.96
C ALA A 26 -9.70 -20.80 -13.71
N GLY A 27 -10.24 -19.77 -14.36
CA GLY A 27 -11.31 -19.95 -15.34
C GLY A 27 -10.84 -21.04 -16.31
N VAL A 28 -11.61 -22.13 -16.38
CA VAL A 28 -11.32 -23.28 -17.23
C VAL A 28 -11.36 -22.81 -18.69
N VAL A 29 -10.22 -22.38 -19.20
CA VAL A 29 -10.01 -22.22 -20.63
C VAL A 29 -9.86 -23.64 -21.17
N TYR A 30 -10.90 -24.15 -21.82
CA TYR A 30 -10.83 -25.40 -22.58
C TYR A 30 -9.76 -25.26 -23.66
N ARG A 31 -8.52 -25.65 -23.35
CA ARG A 31 -7.49 -25.85 -24.34
C ARG A 31 -7.81 -27.14 -25.08
N GLN A 32 -8.09 -26.99 -26.37
CA GLN A 32 -8.25 -28.07 -27.33
C GLN A 32 -7.08 -29.04 -27.23
N ILE A 33 -7.36 -30.27 -26.78
CA ILE A 33 -6.36 -31.33 -26.61
C ILE A 33 -5.88 -31.71 -28.01
N ARG A 34 -4.69 -31.24 -28.39
CA ARG A 34 -3.97 -31.79 -29.55
C ARG A 34 -3.50 -33.18 -29.19
N THR A 35 -4.00 -34.18 -29.90
CA THR A 35 -3.53 -35.56 -29.85
C THR A 35 -2.10 -35.61 -30.39
N CYS A 36 -1.12 -35.71 -29.50
CA CYS A 36 0.26 -35.98 -29.89
C CYS A 36 0.46 -37.50 -29.99
N PRO A 37 1.17 -38.00 -31.02
CA PRO A 37 1.49 -39.42 -31.15
C PRO A 37 2.37 -39.87 -29.97
N VAL A 38 2.02 -41.02 -29.39
CA VAL A 38 2.76 -41.64 -28.29
C VAL A 38 4.05 -42.23 -28.84
N SER A 39 5.17 -41.58 -28.58
CA SER A 39 6.51 -42.12 -28.86
C SER A 39 7.03 -42.83 -27.61
N VAL A 40 7.14 -44.14 -27.65
CA VAL A 40 7.80 -44.93 -26.59
C VAL A 40 9.31 -44.83 -26.78
N ARG A 41 9.99 -44.19 -25.82
CA ARG A 41 11.46 -44.08 -25.80
C ARG A 41 11.99 -44.93 -24.65
N ILE A 42 12.76 -45.97 -24.96
CA ILE A 42 13.45 -46.80 -23.97
C ILE A 42 14.69 -46.01 -23.52
N VAL A 43 14.69 -45.57 -22.26
CA VAL A 43 15.82 -44.84 -21.67
C VAL A 43 16.70 -45.84 -20.92
N THR A 44 17.98 -45.92 -21.29
CA THR A 44 18.95 -46.77 -20.59
C THR A 44 19.49 -46.06 -19.34
N MET A 45 19.84 -46.81 -18.28
CA MET A 45 20.32 -46.21 -17.02
C MET A 45 21.63 -45.40 -17.15
N ALA A 46 22.39 -45.59 -18.23
CA ALA A 46 23.58 -44.79 -18.52
C ALA A 46 23.28 -43.35 -18.99
N ASP A 47 22.02 -43.04 -19.36
CA ASP A 47 21.59 -41.70 -19.80
C ASP A 47 20.97 -40.85 -18.68
N LEU A 48 20.94 -41.35 -17.44
CA LEU A 48 20.44 -40.60 -16.29
C LEU A 48 21.50 -39.60 -15.79
N LYS A 49 21.82 -38.60 -16.61
CA LYS A 49 22.33 -37.34 -16.04
C LYS A 49 21.24 -36.79 -15.12
N PRO A 50 21.57 -36.37 -13.87
CA PRO A 50 20.59 -35.75 -12.99
C PRO A 50 19.94 -34.60 -13.77
N LYS A 51 18.66 -34.76 -14.06
CA LYS A 51 17.89 -33.80 -14.82
C LYS A 51 17.75 -32.62 -13.88
N GLU A 52 18.49 -31.53 -14.14
CA GLU A 52 18.33 -30.31 -13.37
C GLU A 52 16.84 -29.96 -13.33
N GLU A 53 16.25 -30.06 -12.14
CA GLU A 53 14.87 -29.70 -11.92
C GLU A 53 14.76 -28.19 -12.08
N ARG A 54 14.32 -27.78 -13.27
CA ARG A 54 14.06 -26.37 -13.55
C ARG A 54 12.71 -26.02 -12.95
N HIS A 55 12.72 -25.57 -11.70
CA HIS A 55 11.54 -25.00 -11.06
C HIS A 55 11.12 -23.72 -11.78
N SER A 56 9.85 -23.65 -12.15
CA SER A 56 9.28 -22.44 -12.75
C SER A 56 8.94 -21.43 -11.66
N LEU A 57 9.19 -20.14 -11.92
CA LEU A 57 8.70 -19.04 -11.07
C LEU A 57 7.17 -19.08 -10.87
N GLN A 58 6.44 -19.72 -11.78
CA GLN A 58 4.99 -19.89 -11.67
C GLN A 58 4.61 -20.78 -10.48
N GLU A 59 5.45 -21.73 -10.08
CA GLU A 59 5.24 -22.58 -8.90
C GLU A 59 5.27 -21.75 -7.61
N LEU A 60 5.99 -20.63 -7.60
CA LEU A 60 6.06 -19.73 -6.45
C LEU A 60 4.88 -18.76 -6.36
N ALA A 61 4.05 -18.66 -7.41
CA ALA A 61 2.92 -17.72 -7.45
C ALA A 61 1.89 -17.99 -6.34
N GLU A 62 1.84 -19.22 -5.83
CA GLU A 62 0.94 -19.68 -4.78
C GLU A 62 1.56 -19.57 -3.38
N GLY A 63 2.11 -18.40 -3.03
CA GLY A 63 2.46 -18.08 -1.63
C GLY A 63 3.87 -17.51 -1.44
N PRO A 64 4.95 -18.28 -1.66
CA PRO A 64 6.31 -17.84 -1.35
C PRO A 64 6.68 -16.53 -2.04
N TYR A 65 6.27 -16.37 -3.30
CA TYR A 65 6.45 -15.12 -4.03
C TYR A 65 5.80 -13.93 -3.33
N PHE A 66 4.57 -14.11 -2.85
CA PHE A 66 3.80 -13.04 -2.24
C PHE A 66 4.48 -12.53 -0.96
N ILE A 67 4.91 -13.45 -0.08
CA ILE A 67 5.61 -13.12 1.16
C ILE A 67 6.88 -12.31 0.86
N LEU A 68 7.67 -12.74 -0.11
CA LEU A 68 8.88 -12.01 -0.52
C LEU A 68 8.54 -10.64 -1.11
N ALA A 69 7.52 -10.57 -1.98
CA ALA A 69 7.09 -9.32 -2.62
C ALA A 69 6.54 -8.29 -1.62
N LEU A 70 5.96 -8.74 -0.49
CA LEU A 70 5.52 -7.84 0.59
C LEU A 70 6.67 -7.13 1.29
N MET A 71 7.88 -7.69 1.25
CA MET A 71 9.08 -7.10 1.86
C MET A 71 9.77 -6.08 0.93
N LEU A 72 9.37 -6.02 -0.33
CA LEU A 72 9.98 -5.13 -1.31
C LEU A 72 9.50 -3.68 -1.12
N ASP A 73 10.39 -2.74 -1.43
CA ASP A 73 10.05 -1.33 -1.56
C ASP A 73 9.44 -1.02 -2.94
N ALA A 74 9.00 0.23 -3.15
CA ALA A 74 8.38 0.64 -4.40
C ALA A 74 9.29 0.45 -5.63
N ASN A 75 10.60 0.74 -5.48
CA ASN A 75 11.56 0.63 -6.57
C ASN A 75 11.77 -0.83 -6.97
N SER A 76 11.99 -1.71 -5.98
CA SER A 76 12.16 -3.14 -6.23
C SER A 76 10.89 -3.77 -6.80
N LEU A 77 9.69 -3.39 -6.33
CA LEU A 77 8.44 -3.84 -6.97
C LEU A 77 8.32 -3.36 -8.41
N CYS A 78 8.70 -2.12 -8.72
CA CYS A 78 8.74 -1.62 -10.09
C CYS A 78 9.71 -2.42 -10.98
N ARG A 79 10.89 -2.76 -10.47
CA ARG A 79 11.86 -3.60 -11.20
C ARG A 79 11.30 -5.00 -11.42
N THR A 80 10.69 -5.60 -10.41
CA THR A 80 10.02 -6.91 -10.49
C THR A 80 8.86 -6.91 -11.48
N ASP A 81 8.08 -5.82 -11.57
CA ASP A 81 7.04 -5.65 -12.60
C ASP A 81 7.64 -5.62 -14.03
N ALA A 82 8.87 -5.14 -14.17
CA ALA A 82 9.55 -5.02 -15.45
C ALA A 82 10.20 -6.33 -15.92
N THR A 83 10.52 -7.26 -15.02
CA THR A 83 11.21 -8.51 -15.39
C THR A 83 10.32 -9.44 -16.22
N CYS A 84 9.05 -9.63 -15.84
CA CYS A 84 8.11 -10.41 -16.65
C CYS A 84 6.62 -10.09 -16.41
N ARG A 85 5.78 -10.49 -17.37
CA ARG A 85 4.33 -10.23 -17.34
C ARG A 85 3.61 -10.93 -16.18
N LEU A 86 4.09 -12.12 -15.79
CA LEU A 86 3.51 -12.90 -14.69
C LEU A 86 3.68 -12.15 -13.35
N LEU A 87 4.91 -11.74 -13.01
CA LEU A 87 5.17 -11.03 -11.76
C LEU A 87 4.42 -9.69 -11.70
N ARG A 88 4.37 -8.96 -12.84
CA ARG A 88 3.54 -7.75 -12.95
C ARG A 88 2.05 -8.02 -12.68
N GLN A 89 1.53 -9.16 -13.12
CA GLN A 89 0.14 -9.54 -12.87
C GLN A 89 -0.10 -9.87 -11.40
N LEU A 90 0.80 -10.64 -10.78
CA LEU A 90 0.75 -10.99 -9.36
C LEU A 90 0.87 -9.73 -8.47
N ASN A 91 1.76 -8.81 -8.82
CA ASN A 91 1.96 -7.55 -8.09
C ASN A 91 0.72 -6.64 -8.14
N ARG A 92 -0.03 -6.68 -9.26
CA ARG A 92 -1.26 -5.92 -9.50
C ARG A 92 -2.53 -6.70 -9.12
N ALA A 93 -2.43 -7.77 -8.34
CA ALA A 93 -3.60 -8.45 -7.80
C ALA A 93 -4.37 -7.53 -6.86
N HIS A 94 -5.66 -7.80 -6.67
CA HIS A 94 -6.52 -7.00 -5.79
C HIS A 94 -6.01 -7.01 -4.34
N ILE A 95 -5.60 -8.18 -3.84
CA ILE A 95 -4.86 -8.34 -2.59
C ILE A 95 -3.39 -8.54 -2.98
N GLY A 96 -2.77 -7.49 -3.53
CA GLY A 96 -1.44 -7.51 -4.15
C GLY A 96 -0.36 -6.81 -3.33
N PRO A 97 0.93 -7.07 -3.60
CA PRO A 97 2.07 -6.34 -3.04
C PRO A 97 1.96 -4.82 -3.14
N TRP A 98 1.45 -4.26 -4.26
CA TRP A 98 1.26 -2.80 -4.38
C TRP A 98 0.26 -2.24 -3.37
N ARG A 99 -0.83 -2.97 -3.09
CA ARG A 99 -1.82 -2.58 -2.08
C ARG A 99 -1.19 -2.62 -0.69
N ALA A 100 -0.52 -3.71 -0.36
CA ALA A 100 0.11 -3.89 0.96
C ALA A 100 1.23 -2.88 1.21
N LEU A 101 2.02 -2.55 0.19
CA LEU A 101 3.01 -1.49 0.26
C LEU A 101 2.36 -0.14 0.55
N GLY A 102 1.26 0.19 -0.14
CA GLY A 102 0.51 1.42 0.13
C GLY A 102 -0.05 1.46 1.55
N ALA A 103 -0.69 0.39 2.01
CA ALA A 103 -1.19 0.29 3.38
C ALA A 103 -0.09 0.51 4.42
N ARG A 104 1.09 -0.11 4.25
CA ARG A 104 2.23 0.08 5.15
C ARG A 104 2.83 1.48 5.06
N ALA A 105 3.03 2.00 3.85
CA ALA A 105 3.68 3.29 3.63
C ALA A 105 2.81 4.47 4.08
N PHE A 106 1.50 4.28 4.10
CA PHE A 106 0.52 5.33 4.36
C PHE A 106 -0.40 5.00 5.52
N HIS A 107 -0.04 4.04 6.38
CA HIS A 107 -0.82 3.63 7.56
C HIS A 107 -2.32 3.43 7.29
N GLY A 108 -2.64 2.80 6.16
CA GLY A 108 -4.02 2.51 5.75
C GLY A 108 -4.83 3.72 5.25
N MET A 109 -4.25 4.92 5.20
CA MET A 109 -4.97 6.17 4.89
C MET A 109 -5.89 6.09 3.67
N GLU A 110 -7.06 6.72 3.81
CA GLU A 110 -8.12 6.79 2.81
C GLU A 110 -8.02 8.05 1.94
N LEU A 111 -8.13 7.88 0.63
CA LEU A 111 -8.43 8.99 -0.28
C LEU A 111 -9.94 9.01 -0.50
N GLU A 112 -10.65 10.09 -0.16
CA GLU A 112 -12.12 10.18 -0.25
C GLU A 112 -12.71 9.70 -1.59
N ARG A 113 -12.02 9.97 -2.70
CA ARG A 113 -12.50 9.60 -4.05
C ARG A 113 -12.00 8.25 -4.54
N GLU A 114 -10.96 7.72 -3.93
CA GLU A 114 -10.35 6.46 -4.34
C GLU A 114 -10.58 5.35 -3.30
N GLY A 115 -11.11 5.67 -2.13
CA GLY A 115 -11.23 4.76 -1.00
C GLY A 115 -9.88 4.50 -0.33
N THR A 116 -9.92 3.51 0.56
CA THR A 116 -8.85 3.14 1.47
C THR A 116 -7.91 2.12 0.84
N PHE A 117 -6.67 2.04 1.31
CA PHE A 117 -5.86 0.85 1.04
C PHE A 117 -6.38 -0.37 1.83
N GLU A 118 -7.04 -0.14 2.96
CA GLU A 118 -7.69 -1.16 3.79
C GLU A 118 -9.15 -1.36 3.39
N GLN A 119 -9.41 -1.93 2.21
CA GLN A 119 -10.78 -2.34 1.91
C GLN A 119 -11.24 -3.32 3.00
N PRO A 120 -12.45 -3.11 3.58
CA PRO A 120 -13.03 -4.06 4.51
C PRO A 120 -12.97 -5.41 3.85
N GLN A 121 -12.39 -6.40 4.54
CA GLN A 121 -12.60 -7.76 4.08
C GLN A 121 -14.13 -7.95 4.00
N PRO A 122 -14.66 -8.56 2.93
CA PRO A 122 -16.06 -8.93 2.91
C PRO A 122 -16.26 -9.86 4.10
N GLU A 123 -16.74 -9.28 5.20
CA GLU A 123 -17.21 -10.01 6.36
C GLU A 123 -18.16 -11.07 5.79
N PRO A 124 -18.02 -12.34 6.17
CA PRO A 124 -18.96 -13.37 5.75
C PRO A 124 -20.32 -12.99 6.33
N GLU A 125 -21.10 -12.23 5.56
CA GLU A 125 -22.41 -11.74 5.94
C GLU A 125 -23.25 -12.92 6.40
N ARG A 126 -23.62 -12.91 7.68
CA ARG A 126 -24.67 -13.77 8.22
C ARG A 126 -25.98 -13.39 7.55
N GLY A 127 -26.28 -14.01 6.42
CA GLY A 127 -27.64 -14.34 5.98
C GLY A 127 -28.51 -13.25 5.36
N GLU A 128 -28.10 -11.99 5.27
CA GLU A 128 -28.93 -10.98 4.60
C GLU A 128 -28.45 -10.71 3.17
N LEU A 129 -29.26 -11.15 2.20
CA LEU A 129 -29.07 -10.94 0.77
C LEU A 129 -29.07 -9.44 0.43
N CYS A 130 -27.95 -8.76 0.65
CA CYS A 130 -27.70 -7.44 0.13
C CYS A 130 -27.59 -7.54 -1.40
N LYS A 131 -28.69 -7.19 -2.10
CA LYS A 131 -28.82 -7.12 -3.57
C LYS A 131 -27.99 -5.99 -4.19
N TYR A 132 -26.77 -5.75 -3.72
CA TYR A 132 -25.88 -4.81 -4.38
C TYR A 132 -25.47 -5.40 -5.72
N SER A 133 -25.96 -4.72 -6.76
CA SER A 133 -25.77 -4.99 -8.18
C SER A 133 -24.40 -5.57 -8.50
N GLY A 134 -24.38 -6.62 -9.34
CA GLY A 134 -23.17 -7.28 -9.86
C GLY A 134 -22.31 -6.40 -10.77
N ARG A 135 -22.01 -5.17 -10.35
CA ARG A 135 -20.97 -4.34 -10.95
C ARG A 135 -19.68 -5.11 -10.73
N LYS A 136 -19.12 -5.63 -11.83
CA LYS A 136 -17.76 -6.16 -11.88
C LYS A 136 -16.89 -5.20 -11.10
N LEU A 137 -16.31 -5.67 -9.98
CA LEU A 137 -15.39 -4.87 -9.17
C LEU A 137 -14.35 -4.31 -10.12
N ALA A 138 -14.39 -2.99 -10.33
CA ALA A 138 -13.44 -2.33 -11.20
C ALA A 138 -12.04 -2.72 -10.71
N ARG A 139 -11.20 -3.19 -11.63
CA ARG A 139 -9.84 -3.58 -11.25
C ARG A 139 -9.13 -2.34 -10.73
N ILE A 140 -8.89 -2.31 -9.42
CA ILE A 140 -8.26 -1.18 -8.75
C ILE A 140 -6.78 -1.14 -9.16
N ASP A 141 -6.33 0.00 -9.70
CA ASP A 141 -4.92 0.21 -10.00
C ASP A 141 -4.16 0.67 -8.75
N TRP A 142 -3.82 -0.29 -7.89
CA TRP A 142 -3.09 -0.02 -6.65
C TRP A 142 -1.72 0.64 -6.88
N LYS A 143 -1.07 0.35 -8.01
CA LYS A 143 0.21 0.98 -8.37
C LYS A 143 0.01 2.45 -8.70
N GLY A 144 -0.99 2.77 -9.52
CA GLY A 144 -1.37 4.14 -9.84
C GLY A 144 -1.69 4.94 -8.58
N ARG A 145 -2.52 4.38 -7.68
CA ARG A 145 -2.86 5.01 -6.41
C ARG A 145 -1.66 5.25 -5.50
N TYR A 146 -0.78 4.26 -5.36
CA TYR A 146 0.45 4.43 -4.59
C TYR A 146 1.29 5.60 -5.11
N HIS A 147 1.45 5.69 -6.44
CA HIS A 147 2.18 6.80 -7.06
C HIS A 147 1.50 8.14 -6.83
N HIS A 148 0.19 8.22 -7.06
CA HIS A 148 -0.60 9.42 -6.85
C HIS A 148 -0.52 9.92 -5.41
N PHE A 149 -0.70 9.03 -4.43
CA PHE A 149 -0.58 9.40 -3.01
C PHE A 149 0.83 9.91 -2.69
N ARG A 150 1.85 9.19 -3.16
CA ARG A 150 3.25 9.59 -2.96
C ARG A 150 3.60 10.92 -3.63
N SER A 151 2.99 11.24 -4.78
CA SER A 151 3.25 12.48 -5.49
C SER A 151 2.54 13.67 -4.87
N ASP A 152 1.26 13.49 -4.51
CA ASP A 152 0.32 14.57 -4.27
C ASP A 152 0.14 14.93 -2.80
N VAL A 153 0.28 13.98 -1.89
CA VAL A 153 0.14 14.26 -0.45
C VAL A 153 1.17 15.28 0.05
N PRO A 154 2.46 15.22 -0.31
CA PRO A 154 3.41 16.21 0.17
C PRO A 154 3.38 17.52 -0.64
N THR A 155 2.21 17.95 -1.13
CA THR A 155 2.09 19.18 -1.94
C THR A 155 1.27 20.26 -1.26
N PHE A 156 1.70 21.51 -1.47
CA PHE A 156 0.96 22.71 -1.13
C PHE A 156 -0.28 22.84 -2.01
N CYS A 157 -1.33 23.40 -1.42
CA CYS A 157 -2.51 23.84 -2.14
C CYS A 157 -2.19 25.01 -3.07
N THR A 158 -3.17 25.36 -3.92
CA THR A 158 -3.21 26.66 -4.58
C THR A 158 -3.11 27.79 -3.54
N PRO A 159 -2.31 28.86 -3.80
CA PRO A 159 -1.71 29.18 -5.10
C PRO A 159 -0.34 28.53 -5.37
N PHE A 160 0.36 28.04 -4.36
CA PHE A 160 1.76 27.64 -4.48
C PHE A 160 1.99 26.38 -5.33
N LEU A 161 1.17 25.34 -5.13
CA LEU A 161 1.24 24.04 -5.81
C LEU A 161 2.61 23.33 -5.70
N GLY A 162 2.59 21.99 -5.67
CA GLY A 162 3.84 21.21 -5.60
C GLY A 162 4.47 21.18 -4.21
N ARG A 163 5.74 20.78 -4.10
CA ARG A 163 6.36 20.39 -2.82
C ARG A 163 7.17 21.49 -2.15
N GLU A 164 7.39 22.59 -2.85
CA GLU A 164 8.30 23.64 -2.46
C GLU A 164 7.69 24.98 -2.85
N ILE A 165 7.77 25.94 -1.94
CA ILE A 165 7.40 27.33 -2.21
C ILE A 165 8.68 28.06 -2.57
N SER A 166 8.87 28.30 -3.86
CA SER A 166 10.08 28.99 -4.38
C SER A 166 9.93 30.50 -4.45
N SER A 167 8.69 31.00 -4.42
CA SER A 167 8.41 32.43 -4.47
C SER A 167 7.09 32.75 -3.79
N VAL A 168 7.06 33.88 -3.10
CA VAL A 168 5.88 34.46 -2.46
C VAL A 168 5.68 35.85 -3.05
N ALA A 169 4.48 36.16 -3.55
CA ALA A 169 4.25 37.43 -4.23
C ALA A 169 3.93 38.58 -3.26
N HIS A 170 3.31 38.27 -2.11
CA HIS A 170 2.97 39.25 -1.07
C HIS A 170 3.42 38.75 0.31
N PRO A 171 3.90 39.63 1.20
CA PRO A 171 4.44 39.23 2.50
C PRO A 171 3.43 38.52 3.41
N ASP A 172 2.13 38.73 3.19
CA ASP A 172 1.04 38.16 4.00
C ASP A 172 0.38 36.93 3.33
N GLU A 173 1.03 36.30 2.34
CA GLU A 173 0.46 35.10 1.71
C GLU A 173 0.48 33.90 2.65
N VAL A 174 -0.66 33.22 2.74
CA VAL A 174 -0.81 32.01 3.52
C VAL A 174 -0.71 30.80 2.60
N ALA A 175 0.25 29.93 2.89
CA ALA A 175 0.36 28.64 2.22
C ALA A 175 -0.35 27.56 3.04
N TYR A 176 -1.14 26.73 2.36
CA TYR A 176 -1.75 25.55 2.97
C TYR A 176 -1.03 24.30 2.48
N PHE A 177 -0.55 23.48 3.41
CA PHE A 177 -0.05 22.15 3.12
C PHE A 177 -1.14 21.11 3.41
N ARG A 178 -1.31 20.13 2.50
CA ARG A 178 -2.28 19.05 2.72
C ARG A 178 -1.63 17.93 3.51
N CYS A 179 -2.03 17.76 4.76
CA CYS A 179 -1.76 16.54 5.51
C CYS A 179 -3.05 15.73 5.65
N ARG A 180 -2.93 14.40 5.60
CA ARG A 180 -4.01 13.49 6.03
C ARG A 180 -3.54 12.74 7.25
N LEU A 181 -4.44 12.56 8.20
CA LEU A 181 -4.18 11.92 9.47
C LEU A 181 -5.20 10.78 9.65
N CYS A 182 -4.72 9.59 9.98
CA CYS A 182 -5.59 8.49 10.36
C CYS A 182 -5.79 8.53 11.88
N THR A 183 -6.91 9.07 12.34
CA THR A 183 -7.22 9.23 13.77
C THR A 183 -7.33 7.89 14.50
N ASP A 184 -7.71 6.83 13.79
CA ASP A 184 -7.81 5.48 14.35
C ASP A 184 -6.45 4.96 14.85
N VAL A 185 -5.36 5.38 14.19
CA VAL A 185 -3.98 5.06 14.62
C VAL A 185 -3.61 5.83 15.89
N LEU A 186 -4.11 7.06 16.04
CA LEU A 186 -3.83 7.91 17.20
C LEU A 186 -4.65 7.52 18.44
N GLY A 187 -5.82 6.90 18.24
CA GLY A 187 -6.71 6.51 19.33
C GLY A 187 -6.29 5.28 20.12
N ALA A 188 -5.39 4.45 19.57
CA ALA A 188 -5.03 3.16 20.17
C ALA A 188 -4.08 3.28 21.37
N GLU A 189 -3.22 4.30 21.40
CA GLU A 189 -2.29 4.57 22.50
C GLU A 189 -2.22 6.07 22.76
N TYR A 190 -2.78 6.53 23.89
CA TYR A 190 -2.92 7.95 24.29
C TYR A 190 -1.60 8.74 24.42
N GLU A 191 -0.46 8.13 24.14
CA GLU A 191 0.87 8.75 24.23
C GLU A 191 1.48 9.08 22.85
N GLN A 192 0.83 8.72 21.75
CA GLN A 192 1.37 8.97 20.40
C GLN A 192 0.86 10.31 19.86
N GLY A 193 1.74 11.31 19.86
CA GLY A 193 1.51 12.60 19.18
C GLY A 193 1.87 12.55 17.71
N VAL A 194 1.34 13.52 16.94
CA VAL A 194 1.74 13.75 15.55
C VAL A 194 2.92 14.70 15.54
N TYR A 195 4.01 14.31 14.89
CA TYR A 195 5.17 15.18 14.66
C TYR A 195 5.18 15.63 13.20
N LEU A 196 5.21 16.94 12.98
CA LEU A 196 5.41 17.57 11.68
C LEU A 196 6.68 18.41 11.75
N GLU A 197 7.61 18.16 10.83
CA GLU A 197 8.82 18.94 10.66
C GLU A 197 8.72 19.74 9.36
N VAL A 198 9.06 21.02 9.43
CA VAL A 198 9.11 21.92 8.29
C VAL A 198 10.50 22.51 8.23
N GLU A 199 11.25 22.17 7.18
CA GLU A 199 12.55 22.76 6.91
C GLU A 199 12.37 24.08 6.17
N VAL A 200 12.92 25.16 6.75
CA VAL A 200 12.92 26.49 6.12
C VAL A 200 14.35 26.80 5.69
N VAL A 201 14.61 26.66 4.39
CA VAL A 201 15.96 26.78 3.81
C VAL A 201 16.42 28.23 3.77
N ASP A 202 15.52 29.14 3.42
CA ASP A 202 15.75 30.59 3.43
C ASP A 202 14.51 31.26 4.02
N ASN A 203 14.71 32.13 5.01
CA ASN A 203 13.62 32.80 5.71
C ASN A 203 13.93 34.30 5.82
N PRO A 204 13.62 35.09 4.78
CA PRO A 204 13.85 36.52 4.82
C PRO A 204 12.91 37.24 5.81
N ASP A 205 11.79 36.62 6.17
CA ASP A 205 10.71 37.21 6.97
C ASP A 205 10.30 36.31 8.16
N ASN A 206 9.54 36.84 9.11
CA ASN A 206 9.08 36.07 10.28
C ASN A 206 8.00 35.05 9.87
N LEU A 207 8.41 33.87 9.40
CA LEU A 207 7.50 32.75 9.14
C LEU A 207 6.74 32.37 10.41
N SER A 208 5.41 32.28 10.29
CA SER A 208 4.53 31.75 11.31
C SER A 208 3.78 30.54 10.77
N MET A 209 3.68 29.49 11.58
CA MET A 209 2.99 28.27 11.19
C MET A 209 1.75 28.09 12.05
N ALA A 210 0.61 27.81 11.43
CA ALA A 210 -0.62 27.48 12.15
C ALA A 210 -1.20 26.16 11.68
N VAL A 211 -1.62 25.31 12.63
CA VAL A 211 -2.43 24.11 12.35
C VAL A 211 -3.90 24.50 12.48
N VAL A 212 -4.67 24.38 11.40
CA VAL A 212 -6.09 24.81 11.35
C VAL A 212 -6.99 23.60 11.11
N ASP A 213 -7.98 23.42 11.98
CA ASP A 213 -9.08 22.47 11.76
C ASP A 213 -10.21 23.12 10.95
N PHE A 214 -10.35 22.71 9.70
CA PHE A 214 -11.40 23.23 8.80
C PHE A 214 -12.77 22.60 9.05
N GLU A 215 -12.86 21.41 9.65
CA GLU A 215 -14.15 20.75 9.91
C GLU A 215 -14.91 21.47 11.03
N ALA A 216 -14.18 22.04 12.00
CA ALA A 216 -14.72 22.92 13.04
C ALA A 216 -14.94 24.38 12.57
N GLY A 217 -14.97 24.64 11.26
CA GLY A 217 -15.16 25.97 10.68
C GLY A 217 -13.94 26.88 10.79
N GLY A 218 -12.74 26.34 11.00
CA GLY A 218 -11.49 27.11 11.10
C GLY A 218 -11.29 27.81 12.44
N CYS A 219 -12.12 27.52 13.45
CA CYS A 219 -12.10 28.22 14.74
C CYS A 219 -11.02 27.71 15.72
N SER A 220 -10.34 26.61 15.40
CA SER A 220 -9.26 26.06 16.21
C SER A 220 -7.96 26.15 15.42
N SER A 221 -7.08 27.05 15.85
CA SER A 221 -5.73 27.15 15.32
C SER A 221 -4.69 27.21 16.42
N VAL A 222 -3.61 26.46 16.25
CA VAL A 222 -2.41 26.59 17.09
C VAL A 222 -1.30 27.18 16.25
N THR A 223 -0.79 28.34 16.68
CA THR A 223 0.27 29.09 15.99
C THR A 223 1.62 28.90 16.69
N PHE A 224 2.66 28.68 15.90
CA PHE A 224 4.06 28.54 16.32
C PHE A 224 4.90 29.67 15.73
#